data_AF-A0A1Y1L6D5-F1
#
_entry.id   AF-A0A1Y1L6D5-F1
#
_cell.length_a   1.000
_cell.length_b   1.000
_cell.length_c   1.000
_cell.angle_alpha   90.00
_cell.angle_beta   90.00
_cell.angle_gamma   90.00
#
_symmetry.space_group_name_H-M   'P 1'
#
loop_
_entity.id
_entity.type
_entity.pdbx_description
1 polymer ?
#
loop_
_entity_poly.entity_id
_entity_poly.type
_entity_poly.pdbx_seq_one_letter_code
_entity_poly.pdbx_strand_id
1 'polypeptide(L)'
;SLPRASKRLMEVILKGSEALVESAPKSWSLDNCLAPGRFLGGIQSPKDVAGTEFNVMKLTDAFNPLSKTMTTGQTLQLPSDVVFRSVGYKSVALPEFAA
;
A
#
# COMPACT_ATOMS: atom_id res chain seq x y z
N SER A 1 -0.86 17.32 -20.18
CA SER A 1 -2.03 16.40 -20.18
C SER A 1 -1.55 14.99 -19.87
N LEU A 2 -2.35 14.17 -19.18
CA LEU A 2 -1.96 12.78 -18.89
C LEU A 2 -1.98 11.91 -20.17
N PRO A 3 -1.03 10.96 -20.35
CA PRO A 3 -1.10 9.96 -21.40
C PRO A 3 -2.40 9.14 -21.32
N ARG A 4 -2.86 8.63 -22.47
CA ARG A 4 -4.15 7.91 -22.59
C ARG A 4 -4.35 6.82 -21.54
N ALA A 5 -3.33 6.00 -21.30
CA ALA A 5 -3.41 4.89 -20.34
C ALA A 5 -3.64 5.40 -18.91
N SER A 6 -2.80 6.33 -18.43
CA SER A 6 -2.91 6.92 -17.09
C SER A 6 -4.24 7.67 -16.92
N LYS A 7 -4.69 8.41 -17.94
CA LYS A 7 -5.98 9.09 -17.91
C LYS A 7 -7.14 8.11 -17.71
N ARG A 8 -7.21 7.05 -18.52
CA ARG A 8 -8.27 6.03 -18.41
C ARG A 8 -8.23 5.30 -17.06
N LEU A 9 -7.04 5.03 -16.54
CA LEU A 9 -6.90 4.40 -15.22
C LEU A 9 -7.50 5.30 -14.12
N MET A 10 -7.16 6.59 -14.12
CA MET A 10 -7.71 7.53 -13.14
C MET A 10 -9.23 7.71 -13.29
N GLU A 11 -9.76 7.70 -14.52
CA GLU A 11 -11.21 7.73 -14.77
C GLU A 11 -11.91 6.51 -14.15
N VAL A 12 -11.30 5.32 -14.21
CA VAL A 12 -11.85 4.11 -13.58
C VAL A 12 -11.85 4.23 -12.05
N ILE A 13 -10.75 4.72 -11.47
CA ILE A 13 -10.67 4.93 -10.02
C ILE A 13 -11.70 5.96 -9.55
N LEU A 14 -11.83 7.07 -10.29
CA LEU A 14 -12.82 8.12 -10.00
C LEU A 14 -14.26 7.63 -10.14
N LYS A 15 -14.53 6.77 -11.12
CA LYS A 15 -15.86 6.17 -11.30
C LYS A 15 -16.21 5.26 -10.11
N GLY A 16 -15.25 4.47 -9.63
CA GLY A 16 -15.44 3.57 -8.49
C GLY A 16 -16.42 2.43 -8.74
N SER A 17 -16.89 1.81 -7.65
CA SER A 17 -17.89 0.74 -7.65
C SER A 17 -19.29 1.31 -7.43
N GLU A 18 -20.29 0.75 -8.13
CA GLU A 18 -21.71 1.09 -7.89
C GLU A 18 -22.26 0.46 -6.60
N ALA A 19 -21.64 -0.62 -6.12
CA ALA A 19 -22.05 -1.29 -4.89
C ALA A 19 -21.68 -0.45 -3.66
N LEU A 20 -22.66 -0.24 -2.77
CA LEU A 20 -22.43 0.41 -1.48
C LEU A 20 -21.64 -0.53 -0.56
N VAL A 21 -20.59 0.01 0.06
CA VAL A 21 -19.69 -0.75 0.97
C VAL A 21 -20.48 -1.44 2.08
N GLU A 22 -21.49 -0.76 2.64
CA GLU A 22 -22.35 -1.28 3.73
C GLU A 22 -23.19 -2.50 3.33
N SER A 23 -23.50 -2.63 2.03
CA SER A 23 -24.34 -3.70 1.50
C SER A 23 -23.55 -4.88 0.93
N ALA A 24 -22.25 -4.68 0.69
CA ALA A 24 -21.42 -5.68 0.02
C ALA A 24 -20.92 -6.72 1.03
N PRO A 25 -21.01 -8.03 0.73
CA PRO A 25 -20.51 -9.08 1.63
C PRO A 25 -18.99 -9.09 1.78
N LYS A 26 -18.28 -8.44 0.85
CA LYS A 26 -16.82 -8.24 0.87
C LYS A 26 -16.51 -6.86 0.32
N SER A 27 -15.49 -6.22 0.88
CA SER A 27 -15.01 -4.90 0.44
C SER A 27 -13.48 -4.91 0.32
N TRP A 28 -12.98 -3.92 -0.40
CA TRP A 28 -11.55 -3.64 -0.54
C TRP A 28 -11.35 -2.12 -0.72
N SER A 29 -10.17 -1.63 -0.36
CA SER A 29 -9.80 -0.22 -0.45
C SER A 29 -8.44 -0.04 -1.12
N LEU A 30 -8.19 1.17 -1.60
CA LEU A 30 -6.86 1.65 -2.02
C LEU A 30 -6.45 2.79 -1.10
N ASP A 31 -5.71 2.46 -0.05
CA ASP A 31 -5.19 3.45 0.89
C ASP A 31 -3.81 3.92 0.42
N ASN A 32 -3.72 5.21 0.08
CA ASN A 32 -2.52 5.83 -0.49
C ASN A 32 -1.74 6.59 0.57
N CYS A 33 -0.48 6.93 0.27
CA CYS A 33 0.40 7.69 1.18
C CYS A 33 0.62 7.00 2.55
N LEU A 34 0.67 5.67 2.57
CA LEU A 34 1.01 4.89 3.75
C LEU A 34 2.27 4.06 3.46
N ALA A 35 3.28 4.18 4.31
CA ALA A 35 4.49 3.34 4.24
C ALA A 35 4.49 2.35 5.41
N PRO A 36 4.65 1.03 5.18
CA PRO A 36 4.62 0.05 6.27
C PRO A 36 5.80 0.29 7.22
N GLY A 37 5.49 0.50 8.50
CA GLY A 37 6.48 0.71 9.56
C GLY A 37 6.85 -0.58 10.27
N ARG A 38 5.86 -1.27 10.85
CA ARG A 38 6.05 -2.59 11.48
C ARG A 38 4.78 -3.43 11.46
N PHE A 39 4.93 -4.75 11.56
CA PHE A 39 3.83 -5.67 11.82
C PHE A 39 3.57 -5.79 13.33
N LEU A 40 2.30 -5.93 13.68
CA LEU A 40 1.82 -6.06 15.04
C LEU A 40 1.41 -7.51 15.27
N GLY A 41 1.87 -8.10 16.38
CA GLY A 41 1.47 -9.44 16.80
C GLY A 41 0.16 -9.42 17.61
N GLY A 42 -0.59 -10.51 17.58
CA GLY A 42 -1.80 -10.68 18.41
C GLY A 42 -1.50 -10.66 19.91
N ILE A 43 -2.44 -10.16 20.72
CA ILE A 43 -2.28 -10.11 22.19
C ILE A 43 -2.14 -11.51 22.78
N GLN A 44 -2.98 -12.45 22.33
CA GLN A 44 -2.98 -13.84 22.78
C GLN A 44 -2.01 -14.73 21.99
N SER A 45 -1.68 -14.34 20.75
CA SER A 45 -0.78 -15.07 19.86
C SER A 45 0.27 -14.12 19.22
N PRO A 46 1.32 -13.73 19.96
CA PRO A 46 2.29 -12.74 19.48
C PRO A 46 3.10 -13.14 18.23
N LYS A 47 3.06 -14.42 17.84
CA LYS A 47 3.73 -14.94 16.64
C LYS A 47 2.89 -14.77 15.37
N ASP A 48 1.58 -14.51 15.52
CA ASP A 48 0.67 -14.34 14.40
C ASP A 48 0.49 -12.85 14.14
N VAL A 49 0.40 -12.47 12.86
CA VAL A 49 0.14 -11.08 12.47
C VAL A 49 -1.31 -10.75 12.84
N ALA A 50 -1.50 -9.60 13.48
CA ALA A 50 -2.81 -9.05 13.83
C ALA A 50 -3.03 -7.63 13.27
N GLY A 51 -1.99 -7.02 12.71
CA GLY A 51 -2.12 -5.73 12.04
C GLY A 51 -0.80 -5.18 11.53
N THR A 52 -0.90 -4.02 10.89
CA THR A 52 0.27 -3.27 10.42
C THR A 52 0.17 -1.84 10.91
N GLU A 53 1.25 -1.33 11.48
CA GLU A 53 1.41 0.11 11.71
C GLU A 53 2.09 0.73 10.49
N PHE A 54 1.44 1.72 9.90
CA PHE A 54 1.92 2.52 8.80
C PHE A 54 2.37 3.89 9.28
N ASN A 55 3.42 4.41 8.66
CA ASN A 55 3.74 5.83 8.70
C ASN A 55 2.86 6.55 7.69
N VAL A 56 2.19 7.62 8.14
CA VAL A 56 1.42 8.49 7.24
C VAL A 56 2.40 9.38 6.49
N MET A 57 2.32 9.31 5.17
CA MET A 57 3.20 10.01 4.24
C MET A 57 2.45 11.15 3.56
N LYS A 58 3.20 12.04 2.92
CA LYS A 58 2.66 13.03 1.98
C LYS A 58 3.57 13.15 0.77
N LEU A 59 3.00 13.53 -0.37
CA LEU A 59 3.77 13.93 -1.54
C LEU A 59 4.47 15.27 -1.24
N THR A 60 5.72 15.41 -1.65
CA THR A 60 6.44 16.69 -1.54
C THR A 60 5.88 17.74 -2.50
N ASP A 61 5.34 17.29 -3.63
CA ASP A 61 4.64 18.07 -4.65
C ASP A 61 3.54 17.20 -5.28
N ALA A 62 2.27 17.58 -5.16
CA ALA A 62 1.15 16.75 -5.62
C ALA A 62 1.00 16.69 -7.15
N PHE A 63 1.58 17.63 -7.90
CA PHE A 63 1.40 17.74 -9.34
C PHE A 63 2.64 17.33 -10.14
N ASN A 64 3.74 17.00 -9.46
CA ASN A 64 4.96 16.51 -10.07
C ASN A 64 4.92 14.97 -10.18
N PRO A 65 5.01 14.38 -11.39
CA PRO A 65 5.03 12.92 -11.56
C PRO A 65 6.28 12.24 -10.97
N LEU A 66 7.34 12.99 -10.68
CA LEU A 66 8.56 12.53 -10.03
C LEU A 66 8.60 12.88 -8.53
N SER A 67 7.47 13.27 -7.96
CA SER A 67 7.35 13.63 -6.56
C SER A 67 7.78 12.50 -5.65
N LYS A 68 8.51 12.86 -4.59
CA LYS A 68 8.87 11.91 -3.54
C LYS A 68 7.82 11.96 -2.43
N THR A 69 7.83 10.94 -1.59
CA THR A 69 7.06 10.93 -0.35
C THR A 69 7.92 11.35 0.83
N MET A 70 7.36 12.09 1.77
CA MET A 70 7.98 12.37 3.07
C MET A 70 7.04 11.98 4.21
N THR A 71 7.60 11.60 5.36
CA THR A 71 6.79 11.30 6.55
C THR A 71 6.12 12.55 7.09
N THR A 72 4.93 12.38 7.65
CA THR A 72 4.21 13.43 8.38
C THR A 72 4.50 13.41 9.89
N GLY A 73 5.17 12.35 10.37
CA GLY A 73 5.35 12.09 11.81
C GLY A 73 4.15 11.40 12.47
N GLN A 74 3.05 11.19 11.75
CA GLN A 74 1.88 10.46 12.23
C GLN A 74 1.95 8.98 11.83
N THR A 75 1.30 8.13 12.62
CA THR A 75 1.13 6.70 12.35
C THR A 75 -0.34 6.31 12.30
N LEU A 76 -0.64 5.25 11.56
CA LEU A 76 -1.96 4.65 11.42
C LEU A 76 -1.83 3.14 11.58
N GLN A 77 -2.66 2.53 12.42
CA GLN A 77 -2.71 1.08 12.56
C GLN A 77 -3.92 0.53 11.81
N LEU A 78 -3.69 -0.47 10.95
CA LEU A 78 -4.74 -1.20 10.25
C LEU A 78 -4.75 -2.67 10.71
N PRO A 79 -5.87 -3.16 11.27
CA PRO A 79 -5.98 -4.55 11.68
C PRO A 79 -6.00 -5.47 10.45
N SER A 80 -5.27 -6.57 10.52
CA SER A 80 -5.20 -7.58 9.46
C SER A 80 -4.56 -8.85 9.97
N ASP A 81 -5.12 -10.00 9.61
CA ASP A 81 -4.59 -11.31 9.98
C ASP A 81 -3.53 -11.83 8.99
N VAL A 82 -3.42 -11.19 7.82
CA VAL A 82 -2.52 -11.58 6.73
C VAL A 82 -1.96 -10.34 6.04
N VAL A 83 -0.67 -10.38 5.67
CA VAL A 83 0.00 -9.31 4.92
C VAL A 83 0.74 -9.86 3.70
N PHE A 84 0.51 -9.27 2.54
CA PHE A 84 1.21 -9.59 1.29
C PHE A 84 2.14 -8.43 0.88
N ARG A 85 3.44 -8.71 0.68
CA ARG A 85 4.42 -7.69 0.28
C ARG A 85 4.71 -7.71 -1.22
N SER A 86 3.86 -7.03 -2.00
CA SER A 86 3.97 -6.95 -3.46
C SER A 86 4.75 -5.70 -3.93
N VAL A 87 6.01 -5.57 -3.53
CA VAL A 87 6.86 -4.36 -3.75
C VAL A 87 7.97 -4.55 -4.79
N GLY A 88 7.86 -5.58 -5.63
CA GLY A 88 8.85 -5.94 -6.63
C GLY A 88 9.75 -7.10 -6.21
N TYR A 89 10.53 -7.57 -7.17
CA TYR A 89 11.37 -8.76 -7.06
C TYR A 89 12.84 -8.37 -7.19
N LYS A 90 13.73 -9.14 -6.55
CA LYS A 90 15.17 -8.98 -6.65
C LYS A 90 15.78 -10.32 -7.08
N SER A 91 16.58 -10.30 -8.14
CA SER A 91 17.34 -11.48 -8.57
C SER A 91 18.30 -11.91 -7.47
N VAL A 92 18.51 -13.22 -7.36
CA VAL A 92 19.53 -13.81 -6.50
C VAL A 92 20.77 -14.10 -7.35
N ALA A 93 21.95 -13.83 -6.81
CA ALA A 93 23.19 -14.14 -7.49
C ALA A 93 23.32 -15.66 -7.66
N LEU A 94 23.73 -16.09 -8.85
CA LEU A 94 24.02 -17.49 -9.12
C LEU A 94 25.40 -17.83 -8.53
N PRO A 95 25.52 -18.84 -7.65
CA PRO A 95 26.79 -19.19 -7.01
C PRO A 95 27.94 -19.41 -7.99
N GLU A 96 27.64 -19.93 -9.18
CA GLU A 96 28.61 -20.26 -10.23
C GLU A 96 29.21 -19.03 -10.93
N PHE A 97 28.63 -17.84 -10.71
CA PHE A 97 29.07 -16.57 -11.30
C PHE A 97 29.59 -15.57 -10.25
N ALA A 98 29.74 -15.99 -8.99
CA ALA A 98 30.34 -15.19 -7.93
C ALA A 98 31.88 -15.35 -7.95
N ALA A 99 32.52 -14.87 -9.02
CA ALA A 99 33.98 -14.78 -9.11
C ALA A 99 34.47 -13.39 -8.68
#